data_AF-A0A101X361-F1
#
_entry.id   AF-A0A101X361-F1
#
_cell.length_a   1.000
_cell.length_b   1.000
_cell.length_c   1.000
_cell.angle_alpha   90.00
_cell.angle_beta   90.00
_cell.angle_gamma   90.00
#
_symmetry.space_group_name_H-M   'P 1'
#
loop_
_entity.id
_entity.type
_entity.pdbx_description
1 polymer ?
#
loop_
_entity_poly.entity_id
_entity_poly.type
_entity_poly.pdbx_seq_one_letter_code
_entity_poly.pdbx_strand_id
1 'polypeptide(L)'
;MSGRGLFVRESTGLVKTAGFMDAVSINIANMSVGAALGTVGFTLASLPTVAGVNLVYASLIAFALSIPQIIVYTMLTRHIRRTGCDYVWLTRALGPRLAWLAFGLALGL
;
A
#
# COMPACT_ATOMS: atom_id res chain seq x y z
N MET A 1 -40.68 8.62 -22.95
CA MET A 1 -39.33 8.03 -22.94
C MET A 1 -38.59 8.60 -21.73
N SER A 2 -38.47 7.84 -20.64
CA SER A 2 -37.80 8.28 -19.41
C SER A 2 -36.29 8.36 -19.68
N GLY A 3 -35.73 9.57 -19.64
CA GLY A 3 -34.32 9.83 -19.91
C GLY A 3 -33.46 9.11 -18.87
N ARG A 4 -32.77 8.06 -19.28
CA ARG A 4 -31.66 7.45 -18.53
C ARG A 4 -30.55 8.50 -18.43
N GLY A 5 -30.59 9.31 -17.39
CA GLY A 5 -29.53 10.26 -17.07
C GLY A 5 -28.22 9.52 -16.92
N LEU A 6 -27.24 9.88 -17.75
CA LEU A 6 -25.86 9.45 -17.59
C LEU A 6 -25.37 10.06 -16.26
N PHE A 7 -25.36 9.28 -15.18
CA PHE A 7 -24.76 9.69 -13.91
C PHE A 7 -23.24 9.73 -14.08
N VAL A 8 -22.74 10.82 -14.65
CA VAL A 8 -21.32 11.13 -14.65
C VAL A 8 -20.95 11.45 -13.21
N ARG A 9 -20.16 10.56 -12.59
CA ARG A 9 -19.49 10.87 -11.33
C ARG A 9 -18.55 12.04 -11.62
N GLU A 10 -18.92 13.22 -11.15
CA GLU A 10 -17.99 14.35 -11.00
C GLU A 10 -16.84 13.86 -10.11
N SER A 11 -15.63 13.79 -10.66
CA SER A 11 -14.45 13.81 -9.80
C SER A 11 -14.49 15.16 -9.09
N THR A 12 -14.72 15.15 -7.78
CA THR A 12 -14.75 16.35 -6.94
C THR A 12 -13.66 17.31 -7.41
N GLY A 13 -14.01 18.56 -7.71
CA GLY A 13 -13.18 19.57 -8.38
C GLY A 13 -11.91 20.01 -7.63
N LEU A 14 -11.37 19.15 -6.76
CA LEU A 14 -10.06 19.25 -6.16
C LEU A 14 -9.01 19.22 -7.27
N VAL A 15 -8.49 20.41 -7.56
CA VAL A 15 -7.29 20.58 -8.38
C VAL A 15 -6.17 19.81 -7.71
N LYS A 16 -5.53 18.91 -8.47
CA LYS A 16 -4.49 18.00 -7.98
C LYS A 16 -3.21 18.80 -7.73
N THR A 17 -3.14 19.49 -6.59
CA THR A 17 -1.97 20.29 -6.18
C THR A 17 -0.96 19.52 -5.33
N ALA A 18 -1.21 18.23 -5.05
CA ALA A 18 -0.30 17.41 -4.27
C ALA A 18 1.06 17.27 -4.97
N GLY A 19 2.09 17.85 -4.34
CA GLY A 19 3.46 17.79 -4.82
C GLY A 19 4.15 16.46 -4.47
N PHE A 20 5.42 16.35 -4.85
CA PHE A 20 6.24 15.19 -4.48
C PHE A 20 6.36 15.02 -2.95
N MET A 21 6.57 16.12 -2.22
CA MET A 21 6.72 16.08 -0.76
C MET A 21 5.42 15.72 -0.04
N ASP A 22 4.27 16.14 -0.58
CA ASP A 22 2.96 15.73 -0.05
C ASP A 22 2.72 14.23 -0.27
N ALA A 23 3.16 13.70 -1.41
CA ALA A 23 3.10 12.27 -1.67
C ALA A 23 4.03 11.47 -0.76
N VAL A 24 5.23 11.98 -0.46
CA VAL A 24 6.14 11.32 0.49
C VAL A 24 5.58 11.35 1.91
N SER A 25 5.10 12.52 2.38
CA SER A 25 4.61 12.70 3.74
C SER A 25 3.39 11.82 4.03
N ILE A 26 2.43 11.72 3.10
CA ILE A 26 1.25 10.86 3.28
C ILE A 26 1.62 9.37 3.30
N ASN A 27 2.62 8.94 2.52
CA ASN A 27 3.08 7.56 2.54
C ASN A 27 3.80 7.22 3.86
N ILE A 28 4.64 8.11 4.37
CA ILE A 28 5.30 7.94 5.67
C ILE A 28 4.27 7.89 6.81
N ALA A 29 3.27 8.79 6.78
CA ALA A 29 2.19 8.80 7.75
C ALA A 29 1.38 7.50 7.72
N ASN A 30 1.08 6.97 6.52
CA ASN A 30 0.30 5.74 6.35
C ASN A 30 1.06 4.48 6.79
N MET A 31 2.38 4.42 6.60
CA MET A 31 3.18 3.25 6.97
C MET A 31 3.32 3.03 8.48
N SER A 32 2.80 3.92 9.33
CA SER A 32 2.91 3.81 10.79
C SER A 32 4.34 3.51 11.25
N VAL A 33 5.33 4.19 10.63
CA VAL A 33 6.77 3.92 10.82
C VAL A 33 7.17 3.94 12.30
N GLY A 34 6.56 4.82 13.10
CA GLY A 34 6.77 4.88 14.54
C GLY A 34 6.30 3.63 15.29
N ALA A 35 5.18 3.03 14.91
CA ALA A 35 4.69 1.79 15.52
C ALA A 35 5.52 0.58 15.07
N ALA A 36 5.92 0.55 13.80
CA ALA A 36 6.80 -0.50 13.28
C ALA A 36 8.18 -0.48 13.99
N LEU A 37 8.82 0.68 14.10
CA LEU A 37 10.12 0.78 14.77
C LEU A 37 10.01 0.68 16.29
N GLY A 38 9.03 1.35 16.89
CA GLY A 38 8.88 1.43 18.34
C GLY A 38 8.31 0.16 18.95
N THR A 39 7.28 -0.44 18.34
CA THR A 39 6.64 -1.63 18.89
C THR A 39 7.30 -2.90 18.37
N VAL A 40 7.41 -3.08 17.06
CA VAL A 40 7.95 -4.33 16.47
C VAL A 40 9.46 -4.43 16.67
N GLY A 41 10.21 -3.32 16.50
CA GLY A 41 11.64 -3.30 16.81
C GLY A 41 11.96 -3.61 18.26
N PHE A 42 11.22 -3.02 19.22
CA PHE A 42 11.40 -3.28 20.64
C PHE A 42 10.95 -4.69 21.05
N THR A 43 9.79 -5.15 20.60
CA THR A 43 9.31 -6.50 20.93
C THR A 43 10.23 -7.57 20.34
N LEU A 44 10.68 -7.45 19.08
CA LEU A 44 11.66 -8.38 18.50
C LEU A 44 12.99 -8.39 19.25
N ALA A 45 13.49 -7.23 19.69
CA ALA A 45 14.72 -7.17 20.49
C ALA A 45 14.55 -7.82 21.88
N SER A 46 13.34 -7.83 22.42
CA SER A 46 13.02 -8.46 23.72
C SER A 46 12.77 -9.97 23.64
N LEU A 47 12.67 -10.55 22.45
CA LEU A 47 12.46 -11.99 22.29
C LEU A 47 13.78 -12.76 22.54
N PRO A 48 13.79 -13.76 23.44
CA PRO A 48 15.00 -14.55 23.74
C PRO A 48 15.59 -15.27 22.52
N THR A 49 14.73 -15.62 21.55
CA THR A 49 15.10 -16.31 20.31
C THR A 49 15.82 -15.41 19.29
N VAL A 50 15.76 -14.09 19.47
CA VAL A 50 16.31 -13.08 18.54
C VAL A 50 17.42 -12.26 19.24
N ALA A 51 17.75 -12.61 20.48
CA ALA A 51 18.81 -11.96 21.25
C ALA A 51 20.18 -12.13 20.56
N GLY A 52 20.84 -11.00 20.26
CA GLY A 52 22.12 -10.96 19.56
C GLY A 52 22.04 -10.77 18.04
N VAL A 53 20.84 -10.71 17.45
CA VAL A 53 20.66 -10.36 16.04
C VAL A 53 20.99 -8.89 15.80
N ASN A 54 21.81 -8.63 14.80
CA ASN A 54 22.10 -7.26 14.38
C ASN A 54 20.93 -6.71 13.55
N LEU A 55 20.14 -5.86 14.19
CA LEU A 55 18.95 -5.23 13.59
C LEU A 55 19.28 -4.34 12.38
N VAL A 56 20.50 -3.82 12.27
CA VAL A 56 20.92 -3.02 11.12
C VAL A 56 21.00 -3.91 9.87
N TYR A 57 21.67 -5.05 9.95
CA TYR A 57 21.73 -5.99 8.82
C TYR A 57 20.36 -6.56 8.48
N ALA A 58 19.52 -6.85 9.47
CA ALA A 58 18.14 -7.28 9.23
C ALA A 58 17.33 -6.22 8.48
N SER A 59 17.49 -4.94 8.84
CA SER A 59 16.83 -3.81 8.16
C SER A 59 17.30 -3.64 6.72
N LEU A 60 18.60 -3.85 6.44
CA LEU A 60 19.14 -3.80 5.09
C LEU A 60 18.59 -4.93 4.21
N ILE A 61 18.49 -6.14 4.76
CA ILE A 61 17.89 -7.28 4.05
C ILE A 61 16.40 -7.01 3.78
N ALA A 62 15.65 -6.52 4.77
CA ALA A 62 14.25 -6.15 4.61
C ALA A 62 14.05 -5.06 3.54
N PHE A 63 14.94 -4.06 3.51
CA PHE A 63 14.93 -3.03 2.48
C PHE A 63 15.17 -3.61 1.09
N ALA A 64 16.16 -4.50 0.94
CA ALA A 64 16.43 -5.17 -0.33
C ALA A 64 15.23 -6.01 -0.82
N LEU A 65 14.59 -6.75 0.08
CA LEU A 65 13.38 -7.52 -0.23
C LEU A 65 12.16 -6.64 -0.56
N SER A 66 12.17 -5.37 -0.17
CA SER A 66 11.12 -4.41 -0.52
C SER A 66 11.28 -3.84 -1.93
N ILE A 67 12.44 -3.98 -2.58
CA ILE A 67 12.70 -3.42 -3.92
C ILE A 67 11.73 -3.96 -4.98
N PRO A 68 11.50 -5.28 -5.10
CA PRO A 68 10.53 -5.81 -6.06
C PRO A 68 9.12 -5.22 -5.86
N GLN A 69 8.71 -5.05 -4.60
CA GLN A 69 7.43 -4.43 -4.26
C GLN A 69 7.36 -2.98 -4.73
N ILE A 70 8.41 -2.18 -4.49
CA ILE A 70 8.50 -0.78 -4.96
C ILE A 70 8.36 -0.71 -6.50
N ILE A 71 9.03 -1.61 -7.21
CA ILE A 71 8.98 -1.67 -8.68
C ILE A 71 7.55 -1.95 -9.16
N VAL A 72 6.91 -2.99 -8.61
CA VAL A 72 5.54 -3.37 -8.99
C VAL A 72 4.54 -2.24 -8.69
N TYR A 73 4.62 -1.61 -7.52
CA TYR A 73 3.75 -0.49 -7.14
C TYR A 73 3.96 0.72 -8.06
N THR A 74 5.19 1.00 -8.44
CA THR A 74 5.51 2.08 -9.38
C THR A 74 4.93 1.79 -10.77
N MET A 75 5.04 0.56 -11.26
CA MET A 75 4.45 0.15 -12.53
C MET A 75 2.92 0.26 -12.49
N LEU A 76 2.27 -0.29 -11.46
CA LEU A 76 0.81 -0.26 -11.34
C LEU A 76 0.26 1.16 -11.23
N THR A 77 0.92 2.03 -10.47
CA THR A 77 0.52 3.45 -10.32
C THR A 77 0.60 4.21 -11.66
N ARG A 78 1.59 3.90 -12.50
CA ARG A 78 1.74 4.52 -13.83
C ARG A 78 0.70 4.02 -14.83
N HIS A 79 0.39 2.73 -14.83
CA HIS A 79 -0.55 2.13 -15.78
C HIS A 79 -2.02 2.33 -15.37
N ILE A 80 -2.32 2.30 -14.07
CA ILE A 80 -3.68 2.40 -13.53
C ILE A 80 -3.83 3.73 -12.79
N ARG A 81 -4.08 4.82 -13.52
CA ARG A 81 -4.26 6.18 -12.99
C ARG A 81 -5.63 6.40 -12.32
N ARG A 82 -6.04 5.52 -11.41
CA ARG A 82 -7.24 5.72 -10.58
C ARG A 82 -6.88 5.70 -9.10
N THR A 83 -7.59 6.52 -8.33
CA THR A 83 -7.59 6.45 -6.87
C THR A 83 -8.21 5.11 -6.46
N GLY A 84 -7.37 4.16 -6.08
CA GLY A 84 -7.76 2.83 -5.65
C GLY A 84 -6.55 2.16 -5.04
N CYS A 85 -6.74 1.57 -3.86
CA CYS A 85 -5.74 0.75 -3.18
C CYS A 85 -5.52 -0.56 -3.95
N ASP A 86 -4.64 -1.43 -3.46
CA ASP A 86 -4.20 -2.68 -4.06
C ASP A 86 -5.34 -3.56 -4.59
N TYR A 87 -6.50 -3.55 -3.93
CA TYR A 87 -7.70 -4.24 -4.42
C TYR A 87 -8.11 -3.81 -5.85
N VAL A 88 -8.09 -2.52 -6.16
CA VAL A 88 -8.44 -2.00 -7.49
C VAL A 88 -7.40 -2.38 -8.52
N TRP A 89 -6.12 -2.37 -8.15
CA TRP A 89 -5.03 -2.77 -9.03
C TRP A 89 -5.06 -4.26 -9.32
N LEU A 90 -5.28 -5.07 -8.29
CA LEU A 90 -5.36 -6.52 -8.40
C LEU A 90 -6.60 -6.98 -9.17
N THR A 91 -7.75 -6.32 -8.95
CA THR A 91 -8.99 -6.59 -9.70
C THR A 91 -8.80 -6.35 -11.19
N ARG A 92 -7.95 -5.40 -11.59
CA ARG A 92 -7.68 -5.08 -13.00
C ARG A 92 -6.55 -5.90 -13.60
N ALA A 93 -5.57 -6.30 -12.81
CA ALA A 93 -4.46 -7.12 -13.27
C ALA A 93 -4.86 -8.60 -13.39
N LEU A 94 -5.60 -9.13 -12.41
CA LEU A 94 -5.88 -10.57 -12.26
C LEU A 94 -7.37 -10.91 -12.30
N GLY A 95 -8.25 -9.92 -12.25
CA GLY A 95 -9.70 -10.10 -12.24
C GLY A 95 -10.31 -10.12 -10.83
N PRO A 96 -11.64 -10.00 -10.72
CA PRO A 96 -12.34 -9.79 -9.45
C PRO A 96 -12.20 -10.95 -8.45
N ARG A 97 -12.17 -12.19 -8.94
CA ARG A 97 -12.11 -13.38 -8.09
C ARG A 97 -10.78 -13.49 -7.35
N LEU A 98 -9.66 -13.24 -8.04
CA LEU A 98 -8.32 -13.27 -7.43
C LEU A 98 -8.11 -12.09 -6.48
N ALA A 99 -8.65 -10.92 -6.81
CA ALA A 99 -8.61 -9.79 -5.90
C ALA A 99 -9.41 -10.01 -4.62
N TRP A 100 -10.58 -10.64 -4.73
CA TRP A 100 -11.37 -11.05 -3.57
C TRP A 100 -10.67 -12.15 -2.76
N LEU A 101 -10.03 -13.13 -3.39
CA LEU A 101 -9.28 -14.15 -2.66
C LEU A 101 -8.08 -13.57 -1.89
N ALA A 102 -7.36 -12.61 -2.48
CA ALA A 102 -6.19 -12.02 -1.85
C ALA A 102 -6.55 -11.07 -0.69
N PHE A 103 -7.64 -10.31 -0.80
CA PHE A 103 -8.01 -9.28 0.18
C PHE A 103 -9.28 -9.57 0.97
N GLY A 104 -10.30 -10.15 0.34
CA GLY A 104 -11.57 -10.52 0.98
C GLY A 104 -11.40 -11.66 1.99
N LEU A 105 -10.64 -12.69 1.63
CA LEU A 105 -10.36 -13.83 2.52
C LEU A 105 -9.53 -13.41 3.74
N ALA A 106 -8.61 -12.45 3.57
CA ALA A 106 -7.83 -11.86 4.66
C ALA A 106 -8.66 -10.95 5.60
N LEU A 107 -9.79 -10.43 5.14
CA LEU A 107 -10.70 -9.57 5.90
C LEU A 107 -11.91 -10.32 6.49
N GLY A 108 -12.03 -11.63 6.27
CA GLY A 108 -13.07 -12.47 6.87
C GLY A 108 -14.50 -12.19 6.38
N LEU A 109 -14.66 -11.67 5.16
CA LEU A 109 -15.95 -11.50 4.47
C LEU A 109 -16.16 -12.60 3.42
#